data_AF-A0A7W1L0G5-F1
#
_entry.id   AF-A0A7W1L0G5-F1
#
_cell.length_a   1.000
_cell.length_b   1.000
_cell.length_c   1.000
_cell.angle_alpha   90.00
_cell.angle_beta   90.00
_cell.angle_gamma   90.00
#
_symmetry.space_group_name_H-M   'P 1'
#
loop_
_entity.id
_entity.type
_entity.pdbx_description
1 polymer ?
#
loop_
_entity_poly.entity_id
_entity_poly.type
_entity_poly.pdbx_seq_one_letter_code
_entity_poly.pdbx_strand_id
1 'polypeptide(L)'
;ELTLALPLGLLFSGAIERDKRFIYLFAAGMMGVALIMTNSRGGILSFIAEIVFLVAMTGFRRKSRAGNEGTDRRMGIRGAVVRAGLGLALILSIFAGVVLLGGEPVLNRLMGTVSSADPTTGRAHFWRVTLDVIRDHPLLGTGLGSFGLAYTRYDTRGGALRVEQVHNDYLQVLSDAGIVGALFGLFFIVTLFRRGLTRSASQDTFRRGIAVGALAGCFAALVHSFFDFTLHTTSNALLFLTLAALATINGRVERAPESGRRRRRRRAMKQPKVIPAPVTKSAELPSAQNQQ
;
A
#
# COMPACT_ATOMS: atom_id res chain seq x y z
N GLU A 1 9.60 4.84 -6.94
CA GLU A 1 8.51 3.94 -6.47
C GLU A 1 7.84 4.45 -5.20
N LEU A 2 8.55 4.67 -4.07
CA LEU A 2 7.96 5.10 -2.78
C LEU A 2 6.93 6.24 -2.90
N THR A 3 7.27 7.32 -3.62
CA THR A 3 6.40 8.48 -3.81
C THR A 3 5.27 8.25 -4.82
N LEU A 4 5.47 7.33 -5.77
CA LEU A 4 4.58 7.03 -6.88
C LEU A 4 3.34 6.23 -6.41
N ALA A 5 3.50 5.49 -5.31
CA ALA A 5 2.44 4.69 -4.70
C ALA A 5 1.25 5.49 -4.17
N LEU A 6 1.47 6.71 -3.64
CA LEU A 6 0.39 7.56 -3.14
C LEU A 6 -0.57 8.05 -4.24
N PRO A 7 -0.10 8.71 -5.33
CA PRO A 7 -0.99 9.14 -6.39
C PRO A 7 -1.68 7.96 -7.07
N LEU A 8 -0.99 6.82 -7.27
CA LEU A 8 -1.64 5.62 -7.79
C LEU A 8 -2.68 5.03 -6.83
N GLY A 9 -2.39 4.96 -5.53
CA GLY A 9 -3.35 4.49 -4.53
C GLY A 9 -4.63 5.32 -4.49
N LEU A 10 -4.50 6.65 -4.59
CA LEU A 10 -5.63 7.56 -4.66
C LEU A 10 -6.43 7.40 -5.97
N LEU A 11 -5.75 7.18 -7.10
CA LEU A 11 -6.40 6.92 -8.39
C LEU A 11 -7.14 5.57 -8.40
N PHE A 12 -6.48 4.48 -7.98
CA PHE A 12 -7.05 3.13 -7.97
C PHE A 12 -8.20 2.96 -6.98
N SER A 13 -8.11 3.63 -5.83
CA SER A 13 -9.19 3.64 -4.82
C SER A 13 -10.44 4.42 -5.26
N GLY A 14 -10.31 5.27 -6.30
CA GLY A 14 -11.37 6.15 -6.79
C GLY A 14 -11.63 7.35 -5.88
N ALA A 15 -10.65 7.75 -5.07
CA ALA A 15 -10.75 8.85 -4.12
C ALA A 15 -10.79 10.24 -4.78
N ILE A 16 -10.28 10.34 -6.00
CA ILE A 16 -10.05 11.62 -6.68
C ILE A 16 -11.22 11.96 -7.62
N GLU A 17 -11.69 13.20 -7.50
CA GLU A 17 -12.66 13.84 -8.40
C GLU A 17 -12.15 13.87 -9.84
N ARG A 18 -13.05 13.82 -10.83
CA ARG A 18 -12.66 13.60 -12.24
C ARG A 18 -11.75 14.69 -12.80
N ASP A 19 -11.96 15.92 -12.40
CA ASP A 19 -11.19 17.12 -12.74
C ASP A 19 -9.74 17.04 -12.24
N LYS A 20 -9.53 16.54 -11.01
CA LYS A 20 -8.21 16.45 -10.40
C LYS A 20 -7.37 15.28 -10.89
N ARG A 21 -7.98 14.27 -11.54
CA ARG A 21 -7.27 13.05 -12.00
C ARG A 21 -6.08 13.36 -12.91
N PHE A 22 -6.17 14.39 -13.74
CA PHE A 22 -5.07 14.77 -14.63
C PHE A 22 -3.81 15.16 -13.86
N ILE A 23 -3.93 15.86 -12.73
CA ILE A 23 -2.78 16.27 -11.91
C ILE A 23 -2.06 15.03 -11.35
N TYR A 24 -2.83 14.06 -10.83
CA TYR A 24 -2.27 12.83 -10.28
C TYR A 24 -1.67 11.92 -11.35
N LEU A 25 -2.31 11.84 -12.53
CA LEU A 25 -1.78 11.10 -13.68
C LEU A 25 -0.49 11.73 -14.20
N PHE A 26 -0.44 13.06 -14.29
CA PHE A 26 0.77 13.78 -14.69
C PHE A 26 1.91 13.53 -13.69
N ALA A 27 1.64 13.67 -12.39
CA ALA A 27 2.64 13.40 -11.35
C ALA A 27 3.14 11.94 -11.40
N ALA A 28 2.23 10.97 -11.48
CA ALA A 28 2.59 9.55 -11.59
C ALA A 28 3.36 9.26 -12.89
N GLY A 29 2.98 9.89 -14.00
CA GLY A 29 3.64 9.78 -15.30
C GLY A 29 5.08 10.30 -15.26
N MET A 30 5.30 11.51 -14.73
CA MET A 30 6.66 12.06 -14.59
C MET A 30 7.55 11.18 -13.71
N MET A 31 7.02 10.74 -12.56
CA MET A 31 7.75 9.85 -11.66
C MET A 31 8.05 8.49 -12.32
N GLY A 32 7.12 7.98 -13.13
CA GLY A 32 7.30 6.74 -13.90
C GLY A 32 8.39 6.86 -14.96
N VAL A 33 8.41 7.97 -15.71
CA VAL A 33 9.48 8.26 -16.69
C VAL A 33 10.83 8.37 -16.00
N ALA A 34 10.90 9.10 -14.88
CA ALA A 34 12.14 9.20 -14.09
C ALA A 34 12.63 7.81 -13.65
N LEU A 35 11.72 6.94 -13.18
CA LEU A 35 12.04 5.56 -12.80
C LEU A 35 12.62 4.76 -13.97
N ILE A 36 12.02 4.84 -15.17
CA ILE A 36 12.53 4.16 -16.37
C ILE A 36 13.93 4.66 -16.72
N MET A 37 14.15 5.98 -16.66
CA MET A 37 15.46 6.60 -16.93
C MET A 37 16.54 6.16 -15.93
N THR A 38 16.19 5.79 -14.69
CA THR A 38 17.18 5.27 -13.72
C THR A 38 17.78 3.93 -14.13
N ASN A 39 17.10 3.16 -15.00
CA ASN A 39 17.56 1.85 -15.46
C ASN A 39 17.88 0.88 -14.29
N SER A 40 17.13 0.98 -13.18
CA SER A 40 17.28 0.11 -12.01
C SER A 40 16.35 -1.09 -12.11
N ARG A 41 16.91 -2.31 -12.17
CA ARG A 41 16.13 -3.56 -12.15
C ARG A 41 15.32 -3.68 -10.85
N GLY A 42 15.92 -3.31 -9.71
CA GLY A 42 15.24 -3.28 -8.41
C GLY A 42 14.09 -2.28 -8.39
N GLY A 43 14.28 -1.09 -8.99
CA GLY A 43 13.24 -0.08 -9.14
C GLY A 43 12.07 -0.54 -10.02
N ILE A 44 12.35 -1.17 -11.17
CA ILE A 44 11.30 -1.69 -12.07
C ILE A 44 10.53 -2.85 -11.41
N LEU A 45 11.24 -3.81 -10.80
CA LEU A 45 10.60 -4.95 -10.13
C LEU A 45 9.76 -4.52 -8.93
N SER A 46 10.27 -3.62 -8.09
CA SER A 46 9.51 -3.06 -6.97
C SER A 46 8.29 -2.29 -7.44
N PHE A 47 8.37 -1.55 -8.54
CA PHE A 47 7.22 -0.84 -9.09
C PHE A 47 6.17 -1.77 -9.71
N ILE A 48 6.58 -2.85 -10.38
CA ILE A 48 5.64 -3.89 -10.83
C ILE A 48 4.95 -4.53 -9.62
N ALA A 49 5.70 -4.88 -8.58
CA ALA A 49 5.16 -5.44 -7.35
C ALA A 49 4.18 -4.48 -6.65
N GLU A 50 4.48 -3.18 -6.66
CA GLU A 50 3.60 -2.10 -6.18
C GLU A 50 2.26 -2.08 -6.92
N ILE A 51 2.27 -2.13 -8.25
CA ILE A 51 1.05 -2.14 -9.07
C ILE A 51 0.22 -3.40 -8.78
N VAL A 52 0.86 -4.57 -8.72
CA VAL A 52 0.19 -5.83 -8.38
C VAL A 52 -0.45 -5.75 -6.99
N PHE A 53 0.25 -5.20 -6.01
CA PHE A 53 -0.26 -4.99 -4.66
C PHE A 53 -1.47 -4.04 -4.65
N LEU A 54 -1.42 -2.93 -5.39
CA LEU A 54 -2.53 -1.98 -5.53
C LEU A 54 -3.76 -2.63 -6.17
N VAL A 55 -3.57 -3.40 -7.25
CA VAL A 55 -4.64 -4.13 -7.93
C VAL A 55 -5.27 -5.15 -6.99
N ALA A 56 -4.46 -5.94 -6.27
CA ALA A 56 -4.96 -6.90 -5.29
C ALA A 56 -5.76 -6.20 -4.19
N MET A 57 -5.20 -5.13 -3.60
CA MET A 57 -5.82 -4.42 -2.49
C MET A 57 -7.14 -3.73 -2.86
N THR A 58 -7.22 -3.18 -4.07
CA THR A 58 -8.42 -2.50 -4.53
C THR A 58 -9.41 -3.44 -5.22
N GLY A 59 -8.95 -4.58 -5.74
CA GLY A 59 -9.75 -5.63 -6.39
C GLY A 59 -10.50 -6.50 -5.39
N PHE A 60 -9.87 -6.89 -4.28
CA PHE A 60 -10.51 -7.60 -3.17
C PHE A 60 -11.35 -6.65 -2.30
N ARG A 61 -12.42 -6.07 -2.87
CA ARG A 61 -13.42 -5.30 -2.11
C ARG A 61 -14.05 -6.23 -1.07
N ARG A 62 -13.66 -6.09 0.20
CA ARG A 62 -14.27 -6.87 1.29
C ARG A 62 -15.74 -6.49 1.39
N LYS A 63 -16.59 -7.46 1.04
CA LYS A 63 -18.07 -7.43 1.04
C LYS A 63 -18.56 -6.62 2.25
N SER A 64 -19.12 -5.44 2.01
CA SER A 64 -19.88 -4.74 3.05
C SER A 64 -21.12 -5.58 3.31
N ARG A 65 -21.36 -5.88 4.59
CA ARG A 65 -22.32 -6.85 5.12
C ARG A 65 -23.76 -6.31 5.09
N ALA A 66 -24.24 -5.81 3.96
CA ALA A 66 -25.62 -5.36 3.80
C ALA A 66 -26.13 -5.74 2.39
N GLY A 67 -27.27 -6.41 2.35
CA GLY A 67 -27.75 -7.21 1.23
C GLY A 67 -28.06 -6.46 -0.06
N ASN A 68 -27.50 -6.97 -1.17
CA ASN A 68 -28.22 -7.30 -2.40
C ASN A 68 -27.29 -8.18 -3.27
N GLU A 69 -27.37 -9.50 -3.13
CA GLU A 69 -26.25 -10.42 -3.45
C GLU A 69 -25.95 -10.64 -4.94
N GLY A 70 -26.84 -10.24 -5.85
CA GLY A 70 -26.68 -10.46 -7.31
C GLY A 70 -26.04 -9.28 -8.07
N THR A 71 -26.55 -8.07 -7.89
CA THR A 71 -26.16 -6.89 -8.70
C THR A 71 -24.85 -6.27 -8.21
N ASP A 72 -24.61 -6.23 -6.89
CA ASP A 72 -23.38 -5.70 -6.30
C ASP A 72 -22.15 -6.57 -6.62
N ARG A 73 -22.35 -7.89 -6.77
CA ARG A 73 -21.27 -8.83 -7.12
C ARG A 73 -20.78 -8.61 -8.56
N ARG A 74 -21.68 -8.39 -9.52
CA ARG A 74 -21.30 -8.07 -10.91
C ARG A 74 -20.62 -6.70 -11.02
N MET A 75 -21.05 -5.69 -10.26
CA MET A 75 -20.40 -4.38 -10.24
C MET A 75 -19.02 -4.41 -9.55
N GLY A 76 -18.85 -5.23 -8.51
CA GLY A 76 -17.56 -5.46 -7.86
C GLY A 76 -16.53 -6.13 -8.77
N ILE A 77 -16.93 -7.19 -9.48
CA ILE A 77 -16.07 -7.92 -10.43
C ILE A 77 -15.68 -7.03 -11.61
N ARG A 78 -16.64 -6.29 -12.20
CA ARG A 78 -16.33 -5.33 -13.28
C ARG A 78 -15.29 -4.29 -12.84
N GLY A 79 -15.44 -3.72 -11.65
CA GLY A 79 -14.47 -2.77 -11.10
C GLY A 79 -13.08 -3.39 -10.87
N ALA A 80 -13.02 -4.63 -10.40
CA ALA A 80 -11.76 -5.36 -10.23
C ALA A 80 -11.08 -5.65 -11.58
N VAL A 81 -11.84 -6.08 -12.58
CA VAL A 81 -11.33 -6.34 -13.95
C VAL A 81 -10.81 -5.06 -14.59
N VAL A 82 -11.53 -3.93 -14.46
CA VAL A 82 -11.06 -2.63 -14.98
C VAL A 82 -9.75 -2.20 -14.32
N ARG A 83 -9.63 -2.37 -13.00
CA ARG A 83 -8.39 -2.05 -12.27
C ARG A 83 -7.24 -2.99 -12.64
N ALA A 84 -7.52 -4.28 -12.81
CA ALA A 84 -6.54 -5.25 -13.28
C ALA A 84 -6.08 -4.93 -14.71
N GLY A 85 -7.00 -4.56 -15.60
CA GLY A 85 -6.68 -4.10 -16.96
C GLY A 85 -5.84 -2.83 -16.95
N LEU A 86 -6.16 -1.86 -16.09
CA LEU A 86 -5.36 -0.64 -15.91
C LEU A 86 -3.97 -0.96 -15.36
N GLY A 87 -3.87 -1.83 -14.36
CA GLY A 87 -2.58 -2.28 -13.82
C GLY A 87 -1.74 -2.99 -14.86
N LEU A 88 -2.34 -3.88 -15.65
CA LEU A 88 -1.67 -4.54 -16.77
C LEU A 88 -1.21 -3.54 -17.82
N ALA A 89 -2.05 -2.57 -18.19
CA ALA A 89 -1.68 -1.51 -19.13
C ALA A 89 -0.50 -0.67 -18.62
N LEU A 90 -0.44 -0.35 -17.32
CA LEU A 90 0.70 0.33 -16.72
C LEU A 90 1.96 -0.53 -16.79
N ILE A 91 1.89 -1.82 -16.44
CA ILE A 91 3.02 -2.75 -16.52
C ILE A 91 3.54 -2.85 -17.97
N LEU A 92 2.65 -3.00 -18.94
CA LEU A 92 3.01 -3.03 -20.35
C LEU A 92 3.60 -1.69 -20.83
N SER A 93 3.10 -0.55 -20.34
CA SER A 93 3.64 0.76 -20.67
C SER A 93 5.06 0.96 -20.12
N ILE A 94 5.34 0.43 -18.91
CA ILE A 94 6.69 0.43 -18.33
C ILE A 94 7.61 -0.46 -19.16
N PHE A 95 7.15 -1.67 -19.49
CA PHE A 95 7.92 -2.58 -20.34
C PHE A 95 8.24 -1.96 -21.69
N ALA A 96 7.24 -1.36 -22.35
CA ALA A 96 7.42 -0.64 -23.60
C ALA A 96 8.38 0.55 -23.42
N GLY A 97 8.22 1.35 -22.37
CA GLY A 97 9.12 2.47 -22.08
C GLY A 97 10.56 2.02 -21.83
N VAL A 98 10.76 0.90 -21.14
CA VAL A 98 12.07 0.28 -20.93
C VAL A 98 12.70 -0.18 -22.24
N VAL A 99 11.93 -0.83 -23.12
CA VAL A 99 12.42 -1.31 -24.42
C VAL A 99 12.71 -0.14 -25.36
N LEU A 100 11.80 0.84 -25.45
CA LEU A 100 11.87 1.94 -26.40
C LEU A 100 12.86 3.04 -25.97
N LEU A 101 12.91 3.37 -24.68
CA LEU A 101 13.75 4.45 -24.16
C LEU A 101 15.05 3.95 -23.53
N GLY A 102 15.09 2.69 -23.07
CA GLY A 102 16.26 2.10 -22.44
C GLY A 102 17.30 1.56 -23.42
N GLY A 103 16.87 1.07 -24.59
CA GLY A 103 17.75 0.55 -25.64
C GLY A 103 18.49 -0.75 -25.30
N GLU A 104 19.48 -1.10 -26.12
CA GLU A 104 20.37 -2.28 -26.01
C GLU A 104 20.98 -2.50 -24.60
N PRO A 105 21.44 -1.47 -23.87
CA PRO A 105 22.03 -1.67 -22.54
C PRO A 105 21.06 -2.24 -21.52
N VAL A 106 19.76 -1.96 -21.64
CA VAL A 106 18.75 -2.49 -20.70
C VAL A 106 18.41 -3.93 -21.00
N LEU A 107 18.27 -4.28 -22.28
CA LEU A 107 18.05 -5.67 -22.70
C LEU A 107 19.24 -6.54 -22.31
N ASN A 108 20.47 -6.06 -22.53
CA ASN A 108 21.68 -6.76 -22.09
C ASN A 108 21.83 -6.81 -20.57
N ARG A 109 21.28 -5.85 -19.81
CA ARG A 109 21.19 -5.98 -18.36
C ARG A 109 20.12 -7.03 -17.98
N LEU A 110 18.93 -6.99 -18.54
CA LEU A 110 17.84 -7.92 -18.23
C LEU A 110 18.17 -9.38 -18.64
N MET A 111 18.89 -9.56 -19.75
CA MET A 111 19.27 -10.87 -20.31
C MET A 111 20.70 -11.30 -19.94
N GLY A 112 21.56 -10.37 -19.50
CA GLY A 112 22.99 -10.59 -19.31
C GLY A 112 23.34 -11.43 -18.10
N THR A 113 24.12 -12.48 -18.37
CA THR A 113 24.81 -13.35 -17.44
C THR A 113 25.76 -12.57 -16.52
N VAL A 114 25.95 -13.12 -15.31
CA VAL A 114 26.80 -12.60 -14.23
C VAL A 114 28.27 -12.57 -14.68
N SER A 115 28.67 -11.56 -15.44
CA SER A 115 30.07 -11.36 -15.85
C SER A 115 30.86 -10.78 -14.68
N SER A 116 31.83 -11.53 -14.17
CA SER A 116 32.66 -11.26 -12.98
C SER A 116 33.49 -9.95 -12.98
N ALA A 117 33.42 -9.15 -14.06
CA ALA A 117 34.15 -7.90 -14.21
C ALA A 117 33.30 -6.63 -13.96
N ASP A 118 31.99 -6.76 -13.73
CA ASP A 118 31.09 -5.64 -13.45
C ASP A 118 30.95 -5.44 -11.91
N PRO A 119 31.20 -4.26 -11.34
CA PRO A 119 30.98 -4.01 -9.90
C PRO A 119 29.56 -4.37 -9.43
N THR A 120 28.58 -4.38 -10.34
CA THR A 120 27.20 -4.80 -10.06
C THR A 120 27.00 -6.32 -10.01
N THR A 121 27.88 -7.13 -10.61
CA THR A 121 27.87 -8.61 -10.50
C THR A 121 28.67 -9.12 -9.30
N GLY A 122 29.42 -8.26 -8.62
CA GLY A 122 30.12 -8.55 -7.36
C GLY A 122 29.20 -8.85 -6.17
N ARG A 123 27.89 -8.61 -6.27
CA ARG A 123 26.91 -8.82 -5.19
C ARG A 123 26.86 -10.27 -4.70
N ALA A 124 27.02 -11.25 -5.58
CA ALA A 124 27.04 -12.66 -5.18
C ALA A 124 28.23 -12.97 -4.23
N HIS A 125 29.39 -12.35 -4.48
CA HIS A 125 30.55 -12.43 -3.58
C HIS A 125 30.24 -11.74 -2.25
N PHE A 126 29.68 -10.52 -2.30
CA PHE A 126 29.33 -9.76 -1.09
C PHE A 126 28.35 -10.54 -0.21
N TRP A 127 27.32 -11.14 -0.80
CA TRP A 127 26.33 -11.93 -0.08
C TRP A 127 26.95 -13.19 0.53
N ARG A 128 27.85 -13.86 -0.20
CA ARG A 128 28.56 -15.03 0.34
C ARG A 128 29.40 -14.67 1.56
N VAL A 129 30.22 -13.62 1.48
CA VAL A 129 31.02 -13.14 2.61
C VAL A 129 30.12 -12.70 3.78
N THR A 130 29.01 -12.02 3.47
CA THR A 130 28.03 -11.61 4.49
C THR A 130 27.39 -12.80 5.20
N LEU A 131 27.11 -13.89 4.49
CA LEU A 131 26.59 -15.11 5.10
C LEU A 131 27.60 -15.74 6.06
N ASP A 132 28.89 -15.64 5.79
CA ASP A 132 29.93 -16.10 6.71
C ASP A 132 30.00 -15.21 7.96
N VAL A 133 29.87 -13.87 7.81
CA VAL A 133 29.72 -12.95 8.95
C VAL A 133 28.50 -13.30 9.82
N ILE A 134 27.34 -13.58 9.19
CA ILE A 134 26.11 -13.95 9.89
C ILE A 134 26.26 -15.28 10.63
N ARG A 135 26.99 -16.25 10.07
CA ARG A 135 27.23 -17.55 10.73
C ARG A 135 28.04 -17.40 12.02
N ASP A 136 29.01 -16.49 12.03
CA ASP A 136 29.87 -16.27 13.20
C ASP A 136 29.18 -15.37 14.25
N HIS A 137 28.23 -14.53 13.85
CA HIS A 137 27.49 -13.62 14.73
C HIS A 137 25.96 -13.71 14.61
N PRO A 138 25.33 -14.89 14.77
CA PRO A 138 23.94 -15.12 14.37
C PRO A 138 22.89 -14.44 15.26
N LEU A 139 23.20 -14.20 16.54
CA LEU A 139 22.22 -13.72 17.52
C LEU A 139 22.04 -12.20 17.50
N LEU A 140 23.14 -11.48 17.77
CA LEU A 140 23.15 -10.02 17.90
C LEU A 140 23.82 -9.30 16.71
N GLY A 141 24.37 -10.06 15.76
CA GLY A 141 25.17 -9.48 14.68
C GLY A 141 26.50 -8.90 15.19
N THR A 142 27.14 -8.14 14.32
CA THR A 142 28.43 -7.48 14.60
C THR A 142 28.26 -6.08 15.20
N GLY A 143 27.03 -5.55 15.25
CA GLY A 143 26.68 -4.20 15.69
C GLY A 143 26.22 -3.31 14.53
N LEU A 144 25.24 -2.44 14.78
CA LEU A 144 24.70 -1.52 13.76
C LEU A 144 25.80 -0.60 13.19
N GLY A 145 25.94 -0.61 11.86
CA GLY A 145 26.94 0.22 11.16
C GLY A 145 28.38 -0.33 11.26
N SER A 146 28.57 -1.51 11.84
CA SER A 146 29.90 -2.16 11.92
C SER A 146 30.25 -2.97 10.68
N PHE A 147 29.31 -3.14 9.74
CA PHE A 147 29.43 -4.05 8.61
C PHE A 147 30.72 -3.89 7.82
N GLY A 148 31.13 -2.66 7.49
CA GLY A 148 32.35 -2.44 6.71
C GLY A 148 33.60 -3.01 7.40
N LEU A 149 33.70 -2.90 8.73
CA LEU A 149 34.80 -3.46 9.52
C LEU A 149 34.71 -4.98 9.62
N ALA A 150 33.49 -5.51 9.83
CA ALA A 150 33.27 -6.95 9.88
C ALA A 150 33.60 -7.59 8.53
N TYR A 151 33.01 -7.10 7.45
CA TYR A 151 33.17 -7.58 6.08
C TYR A 151 34.64 -7.67 5.66
N THR A 152 35.46 -6.64 5.92
CA THR A 152 36.88 -6.65 5.54
C THR A 152 37.67 -7.81 6.14
N ARG A 153 37.28 -8.32 7.32
CA ARG A 153 37.95 -9.48 7.94
C ARG A 153 37.66 -10.80 7.23
N TYR A 154 36.50 -10.90 6.57
CA TYR A 154 36.05 -12.11 5.89
C TYR A 154 36.28 -12.06 4.38
N ASP A 155 36.55 -10.88 3.81
CA ASP A 155 36.77 -10.74 2.37
C ASP A 155 38.13 -11.28 1.93
N THR A 156 38.10 -12.37 1.18
CA THR A 156 39.28 -13.04 0.61
C THR A 156 39.95 -12.26 -0.52
N ARG A 157 39.33 -11.16 -1.00
CA ARG A 157 39.92 -10.26 -2.02
C ARG A 157 40.85 -9.20 -1.42
N GLY A 158 41.26 -9.36 -0.16
CA GLY A 158 42.29 -8.53 0.48
C GLY A 158 41.88 -7.09 0.73
N GLY A 159 40.58 -6.80 0.85
CA GLY A 159 40.08 -5.46 1.15
C GLY A 159 40.32 -4.41 0.06
N ALA A 160 40.62 -4.83 -1.17
CA ALA A 160 40.83 -3.92 -2.31
C ALA A 160 39.63 -2.99 -2.59
N LEU A 161 38.43 -3.37 -2.12
CA LEU A 161 37.24 -2.56 -2.12
C LEU A 161 36.71 -2.45 -0.68
N ARG A 162 36.58 -1.23 -0.17
CA ARG A 162 35.87 -0.96 1.08
C ARG A 162 34.37 -1.05 0.82
N VAL A 163 33.76 -2.18 1.17
CA VAL A 163 32.32 -2.43 1.03
C VAL A 163 31.63 -2.02 2.32
N GLU A 164 30.83 -0.96 2.25
CA GLU A 164 30.09 -0.45 3.41
C GLU A 164 28.72 -1.07 3.58
N GLN A 165 28.16 -1.67 2.52
CA GLN A 165 26.78 -2.13 2.47
C GLN A 165 26.64 -3.39 1.62
N VAL A 166 25.76 -4.30 2.03
CA VAL A 166 25.53 -5.60 1.36
C VAL A 166 24.78 -5.47 0.03
N HIS A 167 24.12 -4.33 -0.21
CA HIS A 167 23.11 -4.17 -1.27
C HIS A 167 21.94 -5.15 -1.14
N ASN A 168 21.58 -5.47 0.10
CA ASN A 168 20.39 -6.20 0.50
C ASN A 168 20.13 -5.86 1.97
N ASP A 169 19.09 -5.05 2.24
CA ASP A 169 18.80 -4.59 3.61
C ASP A 169 18.52 -5.77 4.57
N TYR A 170 18.01 -6.91 4.08
CA TYR A 170 17.73 -8.07 4.92
C TYR A 170 19.01 -8.76 5.40
N LEU A 171 19.97 -8.96 4.49
CA LEU A 171 21.28 -9.48 4.86
C LEU A 171 22.04 -8.47 5.74
N GLN A 172 21.91 -7.17 5.47
CA GLN A 172 22.49 -6.11 6.30
C GLN A 172 21.93 -6.14 7.73
N VAL A 173 20.61 -6.25 7.91
CA VAL A 173 20.00 -6.34 9.25
C VAL A 173 20.46 -7.60 9.98
N LEU A 174 20.58 -8.73 9.27
CA LEU A 174 21.07 -9.97 9.86
C LEU A 174 22.56 -9.89 10.24
N SER A 175 23.41 -9.27 9.42
CA SER A 175 24.83 -9.11 9.76
C SER A 175 25.02 -8.17 10.94
N ASP A 176 24.27 -7.07 10.98
CA ASP A 176 24.51 -5.99 11.93
C ASP A 176 23.82 -6.22 13.28
N ALA A 177 22.60 -6.78 13.26
CA ALA A 177 21.76 -6.94 14.44
C ALA A 177 21.31 -8.39 14.69
N GLY A 178 21.77 -9.34 13.87
CA GLY A 178 21.48 -10.76 14.02
C GLY A 178 19.99 -11.09 13.89
N ILE A 179 19.63 -12.29 14.33
CA ILE A 179 18.24 -12.74 14.34
C ILE A 179 17.35 -11.86 15.24
N VAL A 180 17.90 -11.27 16.30
CA VAL A 180 17.14 -10.39 17.20
C VAL A 180 16.67 -9.14 16.46
N GLY A 181 17.58 -8.48 15.72
CA GLY A 181 17.22 -7.34 14.88
C GLY A 181 16.23 -7.71 13.77
N ALA A 182 16.44 -8.85 13.12
CA ALA A 182 15.53 -9.36 12.09
C ALA A 182 14.12 -9.62 12.62
N LEU A 183 13.98 -10.17 13.83
CA LEU A 183 12.69 -10.38 14.48
C LEU A 183 11.98 -9.06 14.83
N PHE A 184 12.71 -8.05 15.30
CA PHE A 184 12.13 -6.72 15.53
C PHE A 184 11.67 -6.06 14.22
N GLY A 185 12.48 -6.15 13.17
CA GLY A 185 12.11 -5.68 11.83
C GLY A 185 10.85 -6.37 11.31
N LEU A 186 10.80 -7.71 11.41
CA LEU A 186 9.64 -8.51 11.01
C LEU A 186 8.40 -8.14 11.84
N PHE A 187 8.54 -8.00 13.16
CA PHE A 187 7.45 -7.57 14.04
C PHE A 187 6.89 -6.20 13.64
N PHE A 188 7.77 -5.25 13.33
CA PHE A 188 7.39 -3.93 12.83
C PHE A 188 6.61 -4.03 11.51
N ILE A 189 7.13 -4.77 10.52
CA ILE A 189 6.49 -4.96 9.22
C ILE A 189 5.12 -5.62 9.37
N VAL A 190 5.03 -6.71 10.13
CA VAL A 190 3.76 -7.41 10.40
C VAL A 190 2.75 -6.47 11.06
N THR A 191 3.18 -5.69 12.06
CA THR A 191 2.30 -4.74 12.74
C THR A 191 1.83 -3.63 11.81
N LEU A 192 2.73 -3.07 10.99
CA LEU A 192 2.44 -2.06 9.98
C LEU A 192 1.37 -2.56 9.00
N PHE A 193 1.58 -3.71 8.36
CA PHE A 193 0.63 -4.23 7.39
C PHE A 193 -0.69 -4.65 8.05
N ARG A 194 -0.69 -5.27 9.24
CA ARG A 194 -1.94 -5.59 9.94
C ARG A 194 -2.77 -4.35 10.26
N ARG A 195 -2.13 -3.30 10.78
CA ARG A 195 -2.81 -2.03 11.10
C ARG A 195 -3.27 -1.32 9.84
N GLY A 196 -2.41 -1.21 8.83
CA GLY A 196 -2.75 -0.57 7.56
C GLY A 196 -3.87 -1.30 6.82
N LEU A 197 -3.85 -2.63 6.74
CA LEU A 197 -4.91 -3.42 6.10
C LEU A 197 -6.27 -3.20 6.77
N THR A 198 -6.27 -3.04 8.10
CA THR A 198 -7.49 -2.69 8.85
C THR A 198 -8.00 -1.30 8.45
N ARG A 199 -7.10 -0.34 8.20
CA ARG A 199 -7.44 1.03 7.76
C ARG A 199 -7.90 1.09 6.31
N SER A 200 -7.31 0.28 5.44
CA SER A 200 -7.73 0.11 4.05
C SER A 200 -9.16 -0.43 3.91
N ALA A 201 -9.76 -0.96 4.98
CA ALA A 201 -11.17 -1.33 5.03
C ALA A 201 -12.13 -0.16 5.38
N SER A 202 -11.63 1.08 5.49
CA SER A 202 -12.45 2.27 5.73
C SER A 202 -13.53 2.48 4.66
N GLN A 203 -14.70 2.98 5.09
CA GLN A 203 -15.79 3.39 4.20
C GLN A 203 -15.50 4.72 3.49
N ASP A 204 -14.66 5.56 4.09
CA ASP A 204 -14.16 6.78 3.46
C ASP A 204 -13.16 6.42 2.36
N THR A 205 -13.54 6.72 1.12
CA THR A 205 -12.75 6.44 -0.08
C THR A 205 -11.40 7.15 -0.08
N PHE A 206 -11.32 8.39 0.42
CA PHE A 206 -10.08 9.15 0.47
C PHE A 206 -9.10 8.58 1.48
N ARG A 207 -9.58 8.32 2.70
CA ARG A 207 -8.76 7.66 3.75
C ARG A 207 -8.28 6.29 3.33
N ARG A 208 -9.15 5.50 2.69
CA ARG A 208 -8.78 4.21 2.11
C ARG A 208 -7.70 4.39 1.04
N GLY A 209 -7.84 5.37 0.16
CA GLY A 209 -6.88 5.65 -0.90
C GLY A 209 -5.49 6.00 -0.36
N ILE A 210 -5.42 6.85 0.67
CA ILE A 210 -4.17 7.15 1.37
C ILE A 210 -3.58 5.88 2.00
N ALA A 211 -4.38 5.11 2.75
CA ALA A 211 -3.89 3.92 3.43
C ALA A 211 -3.37 2.86 2.44
N VAL A 212 -4.10 2.61 1.36
CA VAL A 212 -3.71 1.65 0.32
C VAL A 212 -2.47 2.13 -0.45
N GLY A 213 -2.41 3.41 -0.84
CA GLY A 213 -1.25 3.98 -1.52
C GLY A 213 0.00 3.99 -0.64
N ALA A 214 -0.15 4.35 0.63
CA ALA A 214 0.96 4.34 1.57
C ALA A 214 1.49 2.92 1.86
N LEU A 215 0.59 1.94 2.02
CA LEU A 215 0.99 0.54 2.13
C LEU A 215 1.67 0.01 0.87
N ALA A 216 1.19 0.41 -0.31
CA ALA A 216 1.82 0.02 -1.57
C ALA A 216 3.25 0.58 -1.67
N GLY A 217 3.47 1.83 -1.23
CA GLY A 217 4.81 2.42 -1.18
C GLY A 217 5.71 1.67 -0.20
N CYS A 218 5.25 1.41 1.02
CA CYS A 218 6.00 0.59 1.97
C CYS A 218 6.32 -0.81 1.40
N PHE A 219 5.37 -1.44 0.72
CA PHE A 219 5.57 -2.73 0.06
C PHE A 219 6.63 -2.65 -1.04
N ALA A 220 6.58 -1.63 -1.89
CA ALA A 220 7.55 -1.40 -2.95
C ALA A 220 8.97 -1.24 -2.38
N ALA A 221 9.15 -0.45 -1.31
CA ALA A 221 10.45 -0.34 -0.64
C ALA A 221 10.96 -1.67 -0.09
N LEU A 222 10.10 -2.45 0.56
CA LEU A 222 10.49 -3.78 1.06
C LEU A 222 10.89 -4.74 -0.07
N VAL A 223 10.24 -4.65 -1.23
CA VAL A 223 10.65 -5.42 -2.42
C VAL A 223 11.98 -4.91 -2.97
N HIS A 224 12.19 -3.59 -3.04
CA HIS A 224 13.45 -3.00 -3.49
C HIS A 224 14.61 -3.40 -2.57
N SER A 225 14.40 -3.43 -1.26
CA SER A 225 15.37 -3.82 -0.23
C SER A 225 16.00 -5.22 -0.41
N PHE A 226 15.44 -6.10 -1.26
CA PHE A 226 16.11 -7.36 -1.65
C PHE A 226 17.29 -7.15 -2.60
N PHE A 227 17.28 -6.05 -3.34
CA PHE A 227 18.21 -5.73 -4.41
C PHE A 227 19.07 -4.51 -4.09
N ASP A 228 18.79 -3.79 -3.01
CA ASP A 228 19.58 -2.63 -2.60
C ASP A 228 19.48 -2.32 -1.10
N PHE A 229 20.25 -1.33 -0.65
CA PHE A 229 20.28 -0.85 0.74
C PHE A 229 19.35 0.38 0.94
N THR A 230 18.14 0.30 0.38
CA THR A 230 17.22 1.43 0.24
C THR A 230 16.92 2.11 1.58
N LEU A 231 16.69 1.33 2.64
CA LEU A 231 16.31 1.86 3.96
C LEU A 231 17.50 2.36 4.78
N HIS A 232 18.74 2.07 4.36
CA HIS A 232 19.94 2.66 4.96
C HIS A 232 20.14 4.12 4.53
N THR A 233 19.58 4.52 3.40
CA THR A 233 19.56 5.93 2.98
C THR A 233 18.52 6.69 3.80
N THR A 234 18.97 7.64 4.65
CA THR A 234 18.12 8.38 5.59
C THR A 234 16.87 8.99 4.95
N SER A 235 17.00 9.59 3.77
CA SER A 235 15.87 10.20 3.05
C SER A 235 14.78 9.19 2.71
N ASN A 236 15.17 7.98 2.28
CA ASN A 236 14.24 6.91 1.95
C ASN A 236 13.62 6.32 3.22
N ALA A 237 14.39 6.17 4.29
CA ALA A 237 13.89 5.70 5.58
C ALA A 237 12.82 6.65 6.14
N LEU A 238 13.06 7.98 6.09
CA LEU A 238 12.08 8.98 6.53
C LEU A 238 10.82 8.95 5.68
N LEU A 239 10.95 8.79 4.36
CA LEU A 239 9.81 8.65 3.47
C LEU A 239 9.02 7.37 3.77
N PHE A 240 9.70 6.24 3.96
CA PHE A 240 9.08 4.97 4.35
C PHE A 240 8.33 5.08 5.67
N LEU A 241 8.92 5.72 6.69
CA LEU A 241 8.27 5.95 7.99
C LEU A 241 7.07 6.90 7.88
N THR A 242 7.16 7.92 7.01
CA THR A 242 6.05 8.83 6.73
C THR A 242 4.87 8.08 6.09
N LEU A 243 5.15 7.22 5.12
CA LEU A 243 4.13 6.35 4.51
C LEU A 243 3.57 5.36 5.54
N ALA A 244 4.42 4.76 6.39
CA ALA A 244 3.98 3.87 7.45
C ALA A 244 3.03 4.58 8.44
N ALA A 245 3.33 5.84 8.78
CA ALA A 245 2.47 6.68 9.60
C ALA A 245 1.13 6.99 8.89
N LEU A 246 1.15 7.40 7.62
CA LEU A 246 -0.06 7.65 6.82
C LEU A 246 -0.93 6.39 6.68
N ALA A 247 -0.32 5.22 6.52
CA ALA A 247 -1.02 3.94 6.45
C ALA A 247 -1.71 3.56 7.76
N THR A 248 -1.18 4.01 8.90
CA THR A 248 -1.62 3.57 10.25
C THR A 248 -2.30 4.64 11.08
N ILE A 249 -2.38 5.89 10.60
CA ILE A 249 -2.94 7.01 11.35
C ILE A 249 -4.39 6.73 11.80
N ASN A 250 -4.61 6.83 13.10
CA ASN A 250 -5.93 6.65 13.68
C ASN A 250 -6.70 7.97 13.63
N GLY A 251 -7.85 7.97 12.96
CA GLY A 251 -8.78 9.11 12.87
C GLY A 251 -9.44 9.48 14.20
N ARG A 252 -8.67 9.74 15.26
CA ARG A 252 -9.16 10.35 16.51
C ARG A 252 -9.80 11.72 16.28
N VAL A 253 -9.62 12.32 15.09
CA VAL A 253 -10.11 13.64 14.73
C VAL A 253 -11.61 13.66 14.38
N GLU A 254 -12.25 12.52 14.08
CA GLU A 254 -13.65 12.52 13.61
C GLU A 254 -14.50 11.43 14.27
N ARG A 255 -14.91 11.69 15.50
CA ARG A 255 -16.31 11.44 15.81
C ARG A 255 -17.08 12.59 15.16
N ALA A 256 -17.67 12.36 13.98
CA ALA A 256 -18.62 13.32 13.44
C ALA A 256 -19.70 13.60 14.52
N PRO A 257 -20.08 14.87 14.76
CA PRO A 257 -21.14 15.17 15.71
C PRO A 257 -22.40 14.44 15.25
N GLU A 258 -23.17 13.89 16.20
CA GLU A 258 -24.44 13.17 15.99
C GLU A 258 -25.55 14.08 15.39
N SER A 259 -25.31 14.73 14.26
CA SER A 259 -26.22 15.70 13.62
C SER A 259 -27.46 15.03 13.03
N GLY A 260 -27.39 13.71 12.76
CA GLY A 260 -28.53 12.90 12.33
C GLY A 260 -29.54 12.60 13.45
N ARG A 261 -29.10 12.48 14.71
CA ARG A 261 -29.97 12.16 15.84
C ARG A 261 -30.78 13.37 16.31
N ARG A 262 -30.21 14.57 16.26
CA ARG A 262 -30.92 15.83 16.59
C ARG A 262 -32.03 16.18 15.59
N ARG A 263 -31.85 15.90 14.29
CA ARG A 263 -32.88 16.19 13.27
C ARG A 263 -34.09 15.25 13.39
N ARG A 264 -33.88 13.99 13.80
CA ARG A 264 -34.96 13.02 14.07
C ARG A 264 -35.74 13.36 15.34
N ARG A 265 -35.06 13.79 16.42
CA ARG A 265 -35.71 14.29 17.65
C ARG A 265 -36.51 15.58 17.43
N ARG A 266 -35.99 16.54 16.66
CA ARG A 266 -36.72 17.78 16.33
C ARG A 266 -37.94 17.56 15.42
N ARG A 267 -37.90 16.57 14.52
CA ARG A 267 -39.09 16.19 13.71
C ARG A 267 -40.15 15.48 14.55
N ALA A 268 -39.76 14.63 15.49
CA ALA A 268 -40.68 13.97 16.42
C ALA A 268 -41.37 14.95 17.39
N MET A 269 -40.70 16.04 17.78
CA MET A 269 -41.29 17.09 18.63
C MET A 269 -42.17 18.09 17.87
N LYS A 270 -42.13 18.14 16.53
CA LYS A 270 -42.89 19.10 15.72
C LYS A 270 -44.20 18.56 15.14
N GLN A 271 -44.54 17.29 15.37
CA GLN A 271 -45.86 16.78 15.01
C GLN A 271 -46.83 17.02 16.18
N PRO A 272 -47.83 17.91 16.04
CA PRO A 272 -48.88 18.01 17.05
C PRO A 272 -49.64 16.68 17.07
N LYS A 273 -49.78 16.13 18.28
CA LYS A 273 -50.56 14.93 18.54
C LYS A 273 -52.02 15.26 18.19
N VAL A 274 -52.48 14.82 17.01
CA VAL A 274 -53.89 14.96 16.63
C VAL A 274 -54.70 14.07 17.56
N ILE A 275 -55.39 14.68 18.51
CA ILE A 275 -56.36 14.01 19.37
C ILE A 275 -57.60 13.77 18.50
N PRO A 276 -58.03 12.52 18.25
CA PRO A 276 -59.26 12.28 17.52
C PRO A 276 -60.44 12.82 18.33
N ALA A 277 -61.32 13.59 17.70
CA ALA A 277 -62.55 14.07 18.33
C ALA A 277 -63.46 12.88 18.73
N PRO A 278 -64.18 12.97 19.86
CA PRO A 278 -65.09 11.91 20.28
C PRO A 278 -66.24 11.78 19.29
N VAL A 279 -66.46 10.55 18.81
CA VAL A 279 -67.57 10.19 17.92
C VAL A 279 -68.87 10.31 18.72
N THR A 280 -69.66 11.35 18.45
CA THR A 280 -71.03 11.45 18.94
C THR A 280 -71.87 10.39 18.23
N LYS A 281 -72.29 9.36 18.97
CA LYS A 281 -73.34 8.42 18.52
C LYS A 281 -74.64 9.21 18.34
N SER A 282 -75.07 9.35 17.09
CA SER A 282 -76.42 9.77 16.74
C SER A 282 -77.42 8.75 17.29
N ALA A 283 -78.34 9.22 18.14
CA ALA A 283 -79.46 8.44 18.63
C ALA A 283 -80.42 8.16 17.48
N GLU A 284 -80.59 6.88 17.15
CA GLU A 284 -81.67 6.39 16.30
C GLU A 284 -83.00 6.56 17.05
N LEU A 285 -83.92 7.32 16.45
CA LEU A 285 -85.34 7.36 16.82
C LEU A 285 -86.04 6.14 16.16
N PRO A 286 -86.77 5.29 16.90
CA PRO A 286 -87.60 4.26 16.28
C PRO A 286 -88.95 4.85 15.87
N SER A 287 -89.20 4.89 14.56
CA SER A 287 -90.53 5.09 13.98
C SER A 287 -91.34 3.79 14.01
N ALA A 288 -92.29 3.75 14.93
CA ALA A 288 -93.68 3.24 14.86
C ALA A 288 -94.08 2.01 14.00
N GLN A 289 -95.06 1.27 14.58
CA GLN A 289 -96.05 0.34 13.98
C GLN A 289 -95.56 -1.11 13.73
N ASN A 290 -96.33 -2.19 13.96
CA ASN A 290 -97.76 -2.39 14.22
C ASN A 290 -98.02 -3.87 14.62
N GLN A 291 -99.19 -4.16 15.21
CA GLN A 291 -99.92 -5.46 15.23
C GLN A 291 -99.26 -6.59 16.08
N GLN A 292 -99.93 -7.31 17.00
CA GLN A 292 -101.34 -7.68 17.20
C GLN A 292 -101.59 -7.97 18.68
#